data_AF-A0A6A2X4X9-F1
#
_entry.id   AF-A0A6A2X4X9-F1
#
_cell.length_a   1.000
_cell.length_b   1.000
_cell.length_c   1.000
_cell.angle_alpha   90.00
_cell.angle_beta   90.00
_cell.angle_gamma   90.00
#
_symmetry.space_group_name_H-M   'P 1'
#
loop_
_entity.id
_entity.type
_entity.pdbx_description
1 polymer ?
#
loop_
_entity_poly.entity_id
_entity_poly.type
_entity_poly.pdbx_seq_one_letter_code
_entity_poly.pdbx_strand_id
1 'polypeptide(L)'
;MLLQLVHLDKESVPSDSSEKLVNIQIPLTLKKQLINDCEFITHLGKLIVLPCTPNVEDILKMYLDYRHKKDNMVFDSVREIFKGIRAYFNKALAVILLYKSERKQYRNTITEDICPSILYGAEHLLRLFVKLPELLMRADIEQETLLELQKKLVDFLKFLQKNQNTLFLSRYYGAGDVETSSNKHEN
;
A
#
# COMPACT_ATOMS: atom_id res chain seq x y z
N MET A 1 -10.07 6.82 4.96
CA MET A 1 -9.35 5.52 4.91
C MET A 1 -9.81 4.62 6.05
N LEU A 2 -9.78 5.09 7.31
CA LEU A 2 -10.47 4.46 8.44
C LEU A 2 -11.94 4.12 8.19
N LEU A 3 -12.70 5.08 7.65
CA LEU A 3 -14.13 4.87 7.38
C LEU A 3 -14.38 3.67 6.45
N GLN A 4 -13.50 3.39 5.48
CA GLN A 4 -13.67 2.23 4.60
C GLN A 4 -13.28 0.90 5.28
N LEU A 5 -12.32 0.92 6.21
CA LEU A 5 -11.97 -0.27 7.00
C LEU A 5 -13.09 -0.68 7.96
N VAL A 6 -13.83 0.30 8.51
CA VAL A 6 -15.00 0.04 9.37
C VAL A 6 -16.23 -0.40 8.55
N HIS A 7 -16.33 -0.04 7.28
CA HIS A 7 -17.45 -0.44 6.40
C HIS A 7 -17.23 -1.80 5.70
N LEU A 8 -16.08 -2.45 5.88
CA LEU A 8 -15.77 -3.75 5.27
C LEU A 8 -16.53 -4.94 5.88
N ASP A 9 -17.27 -4.74 6.98
CA ASP A 9 -18.07 -5.77 7.65
C ASP A 9 -19.58 -5.67 7.33
N LYS A 10 -20.00 -4.81 6.39
CA LYS A 10 -21.39 -4.79 5.91
C LYS A 10 -21.54 -5.63 4.65
N GLU A 11 -21.98 -6.87 4.82
CA GLU A 11 -22.66 -7.61 3.75
C GLU A 11 -23.94 -6.86 3.38
N SER A 12 -24.04 -6.41 2.13
CA SER A 12 -25.29 -5.91 1.53
C SER A 12 -25.96 -7.03 0.75
N VAL A 13 -27.25 -7.23 1.03
CA VAL A 13 -28.19 -8.13 0.34
C VAL A 13 -28.17 -7.90 -1.17
N PRO A 14 -28.19 -8.95 -2.03
CA PRO A 14 -28.12 -8.76 -3.47
C PRO A 14 -29.46 -8.30 -4.03
N SER A 15 -29.48 -7.17 -4.73
CA SER A 15 -30.54 -6.81 -5.68
C SER A 15 -30.11 -7.21 -7.09
N ASP A 16 -31.01 -7.91 -7.77
CA ASP A 16 -30.86 -8.50 -9.10
C ASP A 16 -30.56 -7.45 -10.19
N SER A 17 -29.27 -7.23 -10.44
CA SER A 17 -28.72 -6.72 -11.69
C SER A 17 -27.29 -7.23 -11.76
N SER A 18 -26.75 -7.46 -12.97
CA SER A 18 -25.41 -8.02 -13.18
C SER A 18 -24.32 -7.01 -12.77
N GLU A 19 -24.23 -6.70 -11.47
CA GLU A 19 -23.29 -5.75 -10.92
C GLU A 19 -21.89 -6.35 -10.98
N LYS A 20 -20.98 -5.58 -11.57
CA LYS A 20 -19.55 -5.85 -11.64
C LYS A 20 -18.96 -5.87 -10.22
N LEU A 21 -18.96 -7.04 -9.59
CA LEU A 21 -18.45 -7.24 -8.23
C LEU A 21 -16.91 -7.28 -8.24
N VAL A 22 -16.29 -6.33 -7.55
CA VAL A 22 -14.84 -6.34 -7.27
C VAL A 22 -14.61 -6.78 -5.83
N ASN A 23 -14.09 -7.99 -5.66
CA ASN A 23 -13.82 -8.61 -4.37
C ASN A 23 -12.32 -8.84 -4.17
N ILE A 24 -11.64 -7.87 -3.59
CA ILE A 24 -10.24 -8.00 -3.16
C ILE A 24 -10.22 -8.13 -1.64
N GLN A 25 -10.17 -9.37 -1.16
CA GLN A 25 -10.15 -9.65 0.28
C GLN A 25 -8.74 -9.46 0.84
N ILE A 26 -8.59 -8.46 1.73
CA ILE A 26 -7.34 -8.23 2.47
C ILE A 26 -7.26 -9.22 3.64
N PRO A 27 -6.17 -10.01 3.77
CA PRO A 27 -5.96 -10.92 4.89
C PRO A 27 -6.03 -10.23 6.26
N LEU A 28 -6.54 -10.94 7.28
CA LEU A 28 -6.76 -10.42 8.64
C LEU A 28 -5.51 -9.80 9.27
N THR A 29 -4.33 -10.41 9.08
CA THR A 29 -3.08 -9.88 9.67
C THR A 29 -2.65 -8.56 9.01
N LEU A 30 -2.96 -8.37 7.73
CA LEU A 30 -2.73 -7.12 7.01
C LEU A 30 -3.81 -6.08 7.34
N LYS A 31 -5.06 -6.48 7.62
CA LYS A 31 -6.07 -5.57 8.20
C LYS A 31 -5.61 -5.03 9.56
N LYS A 32 -5.08 -5.90 10.44
CA LYS A 32 -4.50 -5.47 11.73
C LYS A 32 -3.34 -4.49 11.52
N GLN A 33 -2.47 -4.74 10.53
CA GLN A 33 -1.40 -3.81 10.17
C GLN A 33 -1.94 -2.42 9.80
N LEU A 34 -3.00 -2.35 8.98
CA LEU A 34 -3.64 -1.08 8.59
C LEU A 34 -4.27 -0.34 9.78
N ILE A 35 -4.87 -1.07 10.72
CA ILE A 35 -5.46 -0.49 11.94
C ILE A 35 -4.35 0.12 12.81
N ASN A 36 -3.26 -0.64 13.04
CA ASN A 36 -2.12 -0.16 13.83
C ASN A 36 -1.44 1.06 13.19
N ASP A 37 -1.16 1.01 11.88
CA ASP A 37 -0.61 2.13 11.10
C ASP A 37 -1.49 3.38 11.24
N CYS A 38 -2.81 3.21 11.17
CA CYS A 38 -3.72 4.30 11.38
C CYS A 38 -3.60 4.90 12.78
N GLU A 39 -3.59 4.07 13.82
CA GLU A 39 -3.51 4.52 15.21
C GLU A 39 -2.23 5.33 15.45
N PHE A 40 -1.09 4.81 14.98
CA PHE A 40 0.19 5.50 15.10
C PHE A 40 0.17 6.90 14.47
N ILE A 41 -0.45 7.06 13.32
CA ILE A 41 -0.39 8.32 12.56
C ILE A 41 -1.46 9.32 12.96
N THR A 42 -2.67 8.84 13.25
CA THR A 42 -3.84 9.70 13.50
C THR A 42 -4.04 10.01 14.97
N HIS A 43 -3.78 9.06 15.86
CA HIS A 43 -3.97 9.22 17.31
C HIS A 43 -2.66 9.54 18.03
N LEU A 44 -1.57 8.86 17.67
CA LEU A 44 -0.27 9.06 18.33
C LEU A 44 0.62 10.10 17.65
N GLY A 45 0.17 10.66 16.51
CA GLY A 45 0.89 11.72 15.79
C GLY A 45 2.27 11.32 15.30
N LYS A 46 2.55 10.02 15.17
CA LYS A 46 3.81 9.52 14.66
C LYS A 46 3.82 9.50 13.14
N LEU A 47 5.00 9.57 12.55
CA LEU A 47 5.21 9.53 11.11
C LEU A 47 6.20 8.42 10.77
N ILE A 48 6.00 7.77 9.62
CA ILE A 48 6.96 6.79 9.11
C ILE A 48 8.21 7.54 8.64
N VAL A 49 9.40 7.06 9.04
CA VAL A 49 10.68 7.59 8.57
C VAL A 49 10.83 7.31 7.07
N LEU A 50 11.20 8.35 6.31
CA LEU A 50 11.51 8.28 4.88
C LEU A 50 13.01 8.51 4.66
N PRO A 51 13.64 7.86 3.64
CA PRO A 51 13.06 6.84 2.77
C PRO A 51 12.82 5.51 3.51
N CYS A 52 11.77 4.79 3.11
CA CYS A 52 11.49 3.44 3.59
C CYS A 52 12.46 2.43 2.98
N THR A 53 12.85 1.43 3.77
CA THR A 53 13.62 0.26 3.30
C THR A 53 12.97 -1.01 3.86
N PRO A 54 12.37 -1.89 3.02
CA PRO A 54 12.23 -1.74 1.55
C PRO A 54 11.21 -0.66 1.14
N ASN A 55 11.46 0.01 0.01
CA ASN A 55 10.49 0.92 -0.61
C ASN A 55 9.53 0.16 -1.57
N VAL A 56 8.55 0.85 -2.14
CA VAL A 56 7.58 0.22 -3.06
C VAL A 56 8.26 -0.41 -4.29
N GLU A 57 9.27 0.22 -4.91
CA GLU A 57 9.98 -0.42 -6.03
C GLU A 57 10.62 -1.74 -5.61
N ASP A 58 11.28 -1.77 -4.44
CA ASP A 58 11.91 -2.97 -3.90
C ASP A 58 10.87 -4.08 -3.68
N ILE A 59 9.73 -3.74 -3.05
CA ILE A 59 8.66 -4.69 -2.76
C ILE A 59 8.07 -5.28 -4.05
N LEU A 60 7.80 -4.42 -5.04
CA LEU A 60 7.27 -4.86 -6.33
C LEU A 60 8.27 -5.77 -7.05
N LYS A 61 9.55 -5.40 -7.05
CA LYS A 61 10.62 -6.22 -7.61
C LYS A 61 10.72 -7.58 -6.90
N MET A 62 10.69 -7.61 -5.58
CA MET A 62 10.72 -8.85 -4.79
C MET A 62 9.57 -9.79 -5.17
N TYR A 63 8.36 -9.25 -5.38
CA TYR A 63 7.23 -10.04 -5.84
C TYR A 63 7.40 -10.57 -7.28
N LEU A 64 7.85 -9.72 -8.21
CA LEU A 64 8.11 -10.14 -9.59
C LEU A 64 9.17 -11.26 -9.63
N ASP A 65 10.26 -11.11 -8.88
CA ASP A 65 11.31 -12.14 -8.79
C ASP A 65 10.77 -13.44 -8.16
N TYR A 66 9.89 -13.35 -7.16
CA TYR A 66 9.19 -14.50 -6.58
C TYR A 66 8.30 -15.22 -7.60
N ARG A 67 7.55 -14.48 -8.43
CA ARG A 67 6.66 -15.05 -9.45
C ARG A 67 7.44 -15.66 -10.61
N HIS A 68 8.49 -15.01 -11.08
CA HIS A 68 9.36 -15.52 -12.14
C HIS A 68 9.91 -16.91 -11.80
N LYS A 69 10.37 -17.10 -10.55
CA LYS A 69 10.89 -18.40 -10.08
C LYS A 69 9.82 -19.50 -10.00
N LYS A 70 8.54 -19.13 -9.89
CA LYS A 70 7.43 -20.06 -9.66
C LYS A 70 6.70 -20.44 -10.97
N ASP A 71 6.62 -19.52 -11.94
CA ASP A 71 5.78 -19.67 -13.11
C ASP A 71 6.25 -18.73 -14.26
N ASN A 72 6.96 -19.28 -15.25
CA ASN A 72 7.56 -18.49 -16.34
C ASN A 72 6.53 -18.00 -17.38
N MET A 73 5.41 -18.70 -17.56
CA MET A 73 4.55 -18.51 -18.75
C MET A 73 3.58 -17.32 -18.63
N VAL A 74 3.28 -16.87 -17.41
CA VAL A 74 2.33 -15.77 -17.11
C VAL A 74 3.04 -14.53 -16.55
N PHE A 75 4.35 -14.41 -16.77
CA PHE A 75 5.16 -13.39 -16.13
C PHE A 75 4.98 -11.99 -16.72
N ASP A 76 4.77 -11.88 -18.03
CA ASP A 76 4.65 -10.59 -18.71
C ASP A 76 3.36 -9.85 -18.31
N SER A 77 2.23 -10.54 -18.23
CA SER A 77 0.98 -9.91 -17.76
C SER A 77 1.07 -9.46 -16.31
N VAL A 78 1.73 -10.24 -15.45
CA VAL A 78 1.99 -9.84 -14.05
C VAL A 78 2.88 -8.58 -14.02
N ARG A 79 3.94 -8.53 -14.84
CA ARG A 79 4.80 -7.36 -14.93
C ARG A 79 4.03 -6.10 -15.32
N GLU A 80 3.16 -6.18 -16.32
CA GLU A 80 2.37 -5.02 -16.76
C GLU A 80 1.36 -4.56 -15.70
N ILE A 81 0.69 -5.50 -15.02
CA ILE A 81 -0.21 -5.17 -13.91
C ILE A 81 0.55 -4.38 -12.83
N PHE A 82 1.74 -4.83 -12.42
CA PHE A 82 2.48 -4.16 -11.36
C PHE A 82 3.19 -2.87 -11.79
N LYS A 83 3.49 -2.69 -13.08
CA LYS A 83 3.80 -1.37 -13.64
C LYS A 83 2.62 -0.40 -13.47
N GLY A 84 1.40 -0.86 -13.73
CA GLY A 84 0.17 -0.10 -13.51
C GLY A 84 -0.04 0.27 -12.04
N ILE A 85 0.14 -0.69 -11.12
CA ILE A 85 0.05 -0.44 -9.67
C ILE A 85 1.06 0.59 -9.21
N ARG A 86 2.32 0.50 -9.66
CA ARG A 86 3.35 1.52 -9.38
C ARG A 86 2.94 2.90 -9.88
N ALA A 87 2.55 3.00 -11.15
CA ALA A 87 2.15 4.27 -11.75
C ALA A 87 0.95 4.88 -11.03
N TYR A 88 -0.01 4.04 -10.62
CA TYR A 88 -1.16 4.47 -9.85
C TYR A 88 -0.76 4.93 -8.44
N PHE A 89 0.10 4.18 -7.75
CA PHE A 89 0.62 4.57 -6.43
C PHE A 89 1.26 5.97 -6.45
N ASN A 90 2.10 6.23 -7.45
CA ASN A 90 2.78 7.53 -7.60
C ASN A 90 1.80 8.70 -7.77
N LYS A 91 0.68 8.49 -8.47
CA LYS A 91 -0.36 9.52 -8.64
C LYS A 91 -1.30 9.61 -7.43
N ALA A 92 -1.64 8.47 -6.83
CA ALA A 92 -2.67 8.37 -5.82
C ALA A 92 -2.18 8.76 -4.42
N LEU A 93 -0.86 8.66 -4.15
CA LEU A 93 -0.31 8.88 -2.81
C LEU A 93 -0.79 10.21 -2.22
N ALA A 94 -0.49 11.31 -2.93
CA ALA A 94 -0.85 12.67 -2.53
C ALA A 94 -2.33 13.00 -2.71
N VAL A 95 -3.16 12.11 -3.24
CA VAL A 95 -4.59 12.40 -3.40
C VAL A 95 -5.36 11.69 -2.30
N ILE A 96 -5.18 10.37 -2.17
CA ILE A 96 -6.08 9.51 -1.39
C ILE A 96 -5.42 8.60 -0.35
N LEU A 97 -4.08 8.48 -0.31
CA LEU A 97 -3.41 7.48 0.55
C LEU A 97 -2.73 8.08 1.81
N LEU A 98 -2.51 9.40 1.84
CA LEU A 98 -1.92 10.08 2.99
C LEU A 98 -2.97 10.60 3.97
N TYR A 99 -2.73 10.37 5.26
CA TYR A 99 -3.43 11.05 6.34
C TYR A 99 -3.05 12.53 6.41
N LYS A 100 -3.87 13.34 7.10
CA LYS A 100 -3.66 14.79 7.22
C LYS A 100 -2.30 15.13 7.84
N SER A 101 -1.85 14.38 8.85
CA SER A 101 -0.56 14.58 9.53
C SER A 101 0.66 14.33 8.62
N GLU A 102 0.56 13.38 7.69
CA GLU A 102 1.66 13.05 6.75
C GLU A 102 1.84 14.09 5.63
N ARG A 103 0.83 14.95 5.38
CA ARG A 103 0.86 15.93 4.28
C ARG A 103 2.02 16.91 4.36
N LYS A 104 2.44 17.28 5.58
CA LYS A 104 3.60 18.17 5.78
C LYS A 104 4.89 17.45 5.40
N GLN A 105 5.07 16.20 5.83
CA GLN A 105 6.23 15.39 5.47
C GLN A 105 6.32 15.21 3.95
N TYR A 106 5.23 14.83 3.28
CA TYR A 106 5.20 14.67 1.82
C TYR A 106 5.68 15.93 1.08
N ARG A 107 5.14 17.11 1.42
CA ARG A 107 5.54 18.39 0.79
C ARG A 107 7.01 18.75 0.98
N ASN A 108 7.61 18.30 2.08
CA ASN A 108 9.01 18.58 2.40
C ASN A 108 9.97 17.58 1.74
N THR A 109 9.50 16.39 1.39
CA THR A 109 10.35 15.30 0.89
C THR A 109 10.23 15.09 -0.63
N ILE A 110 9.05 15.31 -1.20
CA ILE A 110 8.82 15.08 -2.64
C ILE A 110 9.13 16.36 -3.43
N THR A 111 10.00 16.22 -4.42
CA THR A 111 10.29 17.21 -5.46
C THR A 111 9.84 16.69 -6.83
N GLU A 112 9.96 17.52 -7.89
CA GLU A 112 9.55 17.14 -9.26
C GLU A 112 10.23 15.86 -9.77
N ASP A 113 11.46 15.58 -9.31
CA ASP A 113 12.26 14.45 -9.78
C ASP A 113 12.08 13.16 -8.96
N ILE A 114 11.33 13.21 -7.84
CA ILE A 114 11.24 12.09 -6.90
C ILE A 114 9.90 11.37 -7.03
N CYS A 115 9.95 10.13 -7.51
CA CYS A 115 8.78 9.25 -7.55
C CYS A 115 8.41 8.76 -6.14
N PRO A 116 7.14 8.86 -5.70
CA PRO A 116 6.73 8.34 -4.41
C PRO A 116 7.10 6.88 -4.13
N SER A 117 7.10 6.03 -5.16
CA SER A 117 7.42 4.61 -5.03
C SER A 117 8.86 4.31 -4.60
N ILE A 118 9.80 5.25 -4.76
CA ILE A 118 11.19 5.08 -4.27
C ILE A 118 11.37 5.51 -2.82
N LEU A 119 10.41 6.27 -2.27
CA LEU A 119 10.50 6.81 -0.90
C LEU A 119 9.61 6.08 0.09
N TYR A 120 8.40 5.73 -0.32
CA TYR A 120 7.38 5.17 0.57
C TYR A 120 7.44 3.64 0.58
N GLY A 121 6.88 3.04 1.63
CA GLY A 121 7.04 1.61 1.93
C GLY A 121 5.75 0.78 1.89
N ALA A 122 5.82 -0.37 2.54
CA ALA A 122 4.76 -1.39 2.56
C ALA A 122 3.44 -0.88 3.14
N GLU A 123 3.48 0.00 4.16
CA GLU A 123 2.30 0.57 4.80
C GLU A 123 1.47 1.35 3.80
N HIS A 124 2.07 2.34 3.12
CA HIS A 124 1.38 3.15 2.12
C HIS A 124 0.94 2.34 0.91
N LEU A 125 1.73 1.36 0.49
CA LEU A 125 1.32 0.44 -0.58
C LEU A 125 0.09 -0.38 -0.18
N LEU A 126 0.03 -0.88 1.05
CA LEU A 126 -1.11 -1.65 1.54
C LEU A 126 -2.39 -0.79 1.62
N ARG A 127 -2.26 0.51 1.94
CA ARG A 127 -3.39 1.46 1.90
C ARG A 127 -4.03 1.56 0.51
N LEU A 128 -3.23 1.41 -0.55
CA LEU A 128 -3.76 1.39 -1.93
C LEU A 128 -4.73 0.22 -2.13
N PHE A 129 -4.46 -0.96 -1.57
CA PHE A 129 -5.34 -2.13 -1.70
C PHE A 129 -6.71 -1.94 -1.05
N VAL A 130 -6.85 -1.03 -0.08
CA VAL A 130 -8.15 -0.61 0.47
C VAL A 130 -8.95 0.21 -0.55
N LYS A 131 -8.27 0.95 -1.43
CA LYS A 131 -8.87 1.84 -2.43
C LYS A 131 -9.15 1.16 -3.76
N LEU A 132 -8.37 0.14 -4.12
CA LEU A 132 -8.47 -0.54 -5.43
C LEU A 132 -9.88 -1.06 -5.76
N PRO A 133 -10.66 -1.68 -4.85
CA PRO A 133 -11.99 -2.16 -5.20
C PRO A 133 -12.91 -1.07 -5.76
N GLU A 134 -12.99 0.07 -5.06
CA GLU A 134 -13.78 1.23 -5.48
C GLU A 134 -13.35 1.77 -6.84
N LEU A 135 -12.04 1.79 -7.09
CA LEU A 135 -11.46 2.31 -8.33
C LEU A 135 -11.71 1.37 -9.52
N LEU A 136 -11.56 0.07 -9.31
CA LEU A 136 -11.76 -0.94 -10.35
C LEU A 136 -13.24 -1.09 -10.74
N MET A 137 -14.17 -0.87 -9.79
CA MET A 137 -15.60 -0.83 -10.11
C MET A 137 -15.95 0.32 -11.05
N ARG A 138 -15.27 1.47 -10.90
CA ARG A 138 -15.47 2.66 -11.74
C ARG A 138 -14.73 2.58 -13.09
N ALA A 139 -13.81 1.63 -13.25
CA ALA A 139 -13.06 1.45 -14.46
C ALA A 139 -13.85 0.58 -15.46
N ASP A 140 -13.85 0.94 -16.73
CA ASP A 140 -14.49 0.18 -17.80
C ASP A 140 -13.62 -1.00 -18.26
N ILE A 141 -13.48 -1.99 -17.36
CA ILE A 141 -12.69 -3.22 -17.56
C ILE A 141 -13.63 -4.39 -17.88
N GLU A 142 -13.31 -5.18 -18.90
CA GLU A 142 -14.05 -6.41 -19.21
C GLU A 142 -14.05 -7.41 -18.02
N GLN A 143 -15.15 -8.15 -17.85
CA GLN A 143 -15.38 -9.05 -16.71
C GLN A 143 -14.24 -10.07 -16.54
N GLU A 144 -13.81 -10.72 -17.61
CA GLU A 144 -12.75 -11.75 -17.56
C GLU A 144 -11.40 -11.15 -17.16
N THR A 145 -11.01 -10.03 -17.78
CA THR A 145 -9.79 -9.29 -17.43
C THR A 145 -9.82 -8.82 -15.97
N LEU A 146 -10.97 -8.35 -15.50
CA LEU A 146 -11.13 -7.93 -14.11
C LEU A 146 -10.95 -9.10 -13.14
N LEU A 147 -11.48 -10.28 -13.45
CA LEU A 147 -11.31 -11.49 -12.64
C LEU A 147 -9.84 -11.93 -12.58
N GLU A 148 -9.13 -11.88 -13.69
CA GLU A 148 -7.69 -12.19 -13.72
C GLU A 148 -6.88 -11.19 -12.91
N LEU A 149 -7.14 -9.89 -13.08
CA LEU A 149 -6.52 -8.82 -12.30
C LEU A 149 -6.73 -9.06 -10.80
N GLN A 150 -7.97 -9.32 -10.37
CA GLN A 150 -8.29 -9.62 -8.97
C GLN A 150 -7.49 -10.80 -8.43
N LYS A 151 -7.37 -11.90 -9.20
CA LYS A 151 -6.56 -13.06 -8.80
C LYS A 151 -5.10 -12.68 -8.57
N LYS A 152 -4.50 -11.85 -9.42
CA LYS A 152 -3.11 -11.38 -9.26
C LYS A 152 -2.94 -10.44 -8.05
N LEU A 153 -3.90 -9.54 -7.82
CA LEU A 153 -3.89 -8.64 -6.66
C LEU A 153 -4.02 -9.42 -5.34
N VAL A 154 -4.89 -10.43 -5.29
CA VAL A 154 -5.05 -11.31 -4.13
C VAL A 154 -3.78 -12.17 -3.91
N ASP A 155 -3.16 -12.67 -4.97
CA ASP A 155 -1.87 -13.39 -4.86
C ASP A 155 -0.76 -12.49 -4.29
N PHE A 156 -0.72 -11.23 -4.69
CA PHE A 156 0.21 -10.25 -4.12
C PHE A 156 -0.06 -9.95 -2.65
N LEU A 157 -1.33 -9.81 -2.23
CA LEU A 157 -1.67 -9.67 -0.82
C LEU A 157 -1.23 -10.89 0.01
N LYS A 158 -1.33 -12.11 -0.54
CA LYS A 158 -0.79 -13.32 0.10
C LYS A 158 0.74 -13.29 0.20
N PHE A 159 1.42 -12.77 -0.83
CA PHE A 159 2.86 -12.53 -0.77
C PHE A 159 3.23 -11.52 0.34
N LEU A 160 2.53 -10.39 0.42
CA LEU A 160 2.75 -9.41 1.50
C LEU A 160 2.52 -10.03 2.87
N GLN A 161 1.45 -10.81 3.04
CA GLN A 161 1.15 -11.51 4.29
C GLN A 161 2.25 -12.48 4.68
N LYS A 162 2.74 -13.30 3.74
CA LYS A 162 3.79 -14.29 3.99
C LYS A 162 5.11 -13.63 4.40
N ASN A 163 5.38 -12.43 3.91
CA ASN A 163 6.61 -11.67 4.17
C ASN A 163 6.35 -10.49 5.13
N GLN A 164 5.26 -10.51 5.90
CA GLN A 164 4.82 -9.34 6.66
C GLN A 164 5.92 -8.83 7.63
N ASN A 165 6.61 -9.74 8.30
CA ASN A 165 7.67 -9.42 9.26
C ASN A 165 8.94 -8.82 8.62
N THR A 166 9.12 -8.95 7.31
CA THR A 166 10.29 -8.40 6.60
C THR A 166 9.96 -7.17 5.76
N LEU A 167 8.68 -6.96 5.43
CA LEU A 167 8.24 -5.83 4.61
C LEU A 167 7.71 -4.66 5.44
N PHE A 168 7.02 -4.92 6.55
CA PHE A 168 6.41 -3.88 7.39
C PHE A 168 7.34 -3.53 8.55
N LEU A 169 8.50 -2.98 8.20
CA LEU A 169 9.59 -2.61 9.12
C LEU A 169 9.59 -1.11 9.48
N SER A 170 8.52 -0.38 9.17
CA SER A 170 8.52 1.07 9.31
C SER A 170 8.84 1.51 10.73
N ARG A 171 9.84 2.39 10.82
CA ARG A 171 10.20 3.10 12.04
C ARG A 171 9.34 4.35 12.12
N TYR A 172 8.71 4.56 13.26
CA TYR A 172 7.85 5.70 13.52
C TYR A 172 8.59 6.73 14.39
N TYR A 173 8.52 8.00 14.03
CA TYR A 173 9.01 9.12 14.85
C TYR A 173 7.87 10.06 15.21
N GLY A 174 7.85 10.56 16.44
CA GLY A 174 6.89 11.55 16.95
C GLY A 174 7.56 12.87 17.31
N ALA A 175 6.74 13.86 17.68
CA ALA A 175 7.21 15.18 18.09
C ALA A 175 8.14 15.18 19.33
N GLY A 176 8.20 14.07 20.09
CA GLY A 176 9.08 13.89 21.25
C GLY A 176 10.42 13.19 20.96
N ASP A 177 10.67 12.73 19.73
CA ASP A 177 11.83 11.86 19.42
C ASP A 177 13.06 12.64 18.90
N VAL A 178 13.09 13.98 19.02
CA VAL A 178 14.16 14.84 18.46
C VAL A 178 15.30 15.13 19.44
N GLU A 179 15.21 14.75 20.72
CA GLU A 179 16.29 14.97 21.68
C GLU A 179 17.11 13.70 21.95
N THR A 180 18.11 13.42 21.11
CA THR A 180 19.41 12.82 21.49
C THR A 180 20.33 12.69 20.28
N SER A 181 20.81 13.81 19.76
CA SER A 181 22.07 13.86 19.01
C SER A 181 22.60 15.28 18.96
N SER A 182 22.96 15.82 20.11
CA SER A 182 23.93 16.89 20.22
C SER A 182 24.66 16.79 21.55
N ASN A 183 26.00 16.84 21.45
CA ASN A 183 27.01 16.98 22.49
C ASN A 183 27.43 15.74 23.28
N LYS A 184 28.57 15.16 22.86
CA LYS A 184 29.83 15.41 23.57
C LYS A 184 31.03 15.40 22.61
N HIS A 185 31.53 16.61 22.36
CA HIS A 185 32.95 16.86 22.05
C HIS A 185 33.81 16.48 23.27
N GLU A 186 35.00 15.97 22.96
CA GLU A 186 36.30 16.15 23.64
C GLU A 186 36.31 16.29 25.18
N ASN A 187 36.91 15.30 25.84
CA ASN A 187 38.25 15.45 26.42
C ASN A 187 38.89 14.07 26.65
#